data_AF-A0AA35IE46-F1
#
_entry.id   AF-A0AA35IE46-F1
#
_cell.length_a   1.000
_cell.length_b   1.000
_cell.length_c   1.000
_cell.angle_alpha   90.00
_cell.angle_beta   90.00
_cell.angle_gamma   90.00
#
_symmetry.space_group_name_H-M   'P 1'
#
loop_
_entity.id
_entity.type
_entity.pdbx_description
1 polymer ?
#
loop_
_entity_poly.entity_id
_entity_poly.type
_entity_poly.pdbx_seq_one_letter_code
_entity_poly.pdbx_strand_id
1 'polypeptide(L)' 'MSQELQIIDLVEGEGKAAVKGALITTQYTGWLADGSEFDSSWSRGKPFQCVIGTGRVIKGWEQLFHM' A
#
# COMPACT_ATOMS: atom_id res chain seq x y z
N MET A 1 17.10 7.23 -15.45
CA MET A 1 16.86 7.07 -14.00
C MET A 1 15.84 5.96 -13.86
N SER A 2 16.27 4.77 -13.46
CA SER A 2 15.35 3.68 -13.15
C SER A 2 14.52 4.11 -11.94
N GLN A 3 13.21 4.27 -12.10
CA GLN A 3 12.32 4.55 -10.97
C GLN A 3 12.12 3.25 -10.19
N GLU A 4 13.09 2.94 -9.34
CA GLU A 4 13.02 1.79 -8.44
C GLU A 4 12.11 2.13 -7.26
N LEU A 5 11.30 1.16 -6.85
CA LEU A 5 10.42 1.31 -5.70
C LEU A 5 11.27 1.39 -4.43
N GLN A 6 11.08 2.45 -3.64
CA GLN A 6 11.64 2.57 -2.31
C GLN A 6 10.57 2.31 -1.26
N ILE A 7 10.89 1.45 -0.30
CA ILE A 7 10.03 1.08 0.83
C ILE A 7 10.80 1.42 2.10
N ILE A 8 10.17 2.16 3.01
CA ILE A 8 10.75 2.54 4.29
C ILE A 8 9.72 2.23 5.36
N ASP A 9 10.08 1.31 6.26
CA ASP A 9 9.29 1.03 7.45
C ASP A 9 9.59 2.09 8.51
N LEU A 10 8.58 2.86 8.90
CA LEU A 10 8.70 3.82 10.00
C LEU A 10 8.57 3.13 11.36
N VAL A 11 7.75 2.07 11.41
CA VAL A 11 7.52 1.22 12.58
C VAL A 11 7.33 -0.20 12.05
N GLU A 12 8.21 -1.12 12.47
CA GLU A 12 8.09 -2.53 12.11
C GLU A 12 6.95 -3.20 12.88
N GLY A 13 6.11 -3.95 12.16
CA GLY A 13 5.03 -4.72 12.77
C GLY A 13 5.51 -6.11 13.21
N GLU A 14 5.05 -6.58 14.37
CA GLU A 14 5.36 -7.92 14.90
C GLU A 14 4.35 -9.00 14.45
N GLY A 15 3.43 -8.64 13.57
CA GLY A 15 2.36 -9.52 13.09
C GLY A 15 2.82 -10.54 12.06
N LYS A 16 1.90 -11.42 11.66
CA LYS A 16 2.14 -12.32 10.53
C LYS A 16 2.33 -11.51 9.24
N ALA A 17 3.37 -11.84 8.48
CA ALA A 17 3.58 -11.27 7.16
C ALA A 17 2.35 -11.51 6.26
N ALA A 18 1.93 -10.46 5.55
CA ALA A 18 0.88 -10.58 4.54
C ALA A 18 1.43 -11.37 3.35
N VAL A 19 0.67 -12.35 2.87
CA VAL A 19 1.06 -13.21 1.75
C VAL A 19 0.14 -13.00 0.56
N LYS A 20 0.62 -13.32 -0.64
CA LYS A 20 -0.18 -13.31 -1.87
C LYS A 20 -1.54 -13.98 -1.67
N GLY A 21 -2.63 -13.28 -2.03
CA GLY A 21 -4.00 -13.74 -1.87
C GLY A 21 -4.64 -13.43 -0.50
N ALA A 22 -3.91 -12.83 0.43
CA ALA A 22 -4.48 -12.38 1.70
C ALA A 22 -5.46 -11.21 1.49
N LEU A 23 -6.57 -11.24 2.24
CA LEU A 23 -7.41 -10.07 2.43
C LEU A 23 -6.76 -9.17 3.49
N ILE A 24 -6.41 -7.95 3.11
CA ILE A 24 -5.89 -6.95 4.04
C ILE A 24 -6.91 -5.84 4.27
N THR A 25 -6.85 -5.23 5.46
CA THR A 25 -7.54 -3.98 5.78
C THR A 25 -6.50 -2.97 6.20
N THR A 26 -6.52 -1.78 5.61
CA THR A 26 -5.46 -0.78 5.83
C THR A 26 -5.97 0.64 5.71
N GLN A 27 -5.25 1.55 6.37
CA GLN A 27 -5.40 2.98 6.16
C GLN A 27 -4.20 3.51 5.38
N TYR A 28 -4.43 4.38 4.42
CA TYR A 28 -3.38 5.00 3.61
C TYR A 28 -3.77 6.41 3.16
N THR A 29 -2.74 7.17 2.82
CA THR A 29 -2.84 8.40 2.04
C THR A 29 -1.78 8.35 0.94
N GLY A 30 -2.19 8.64 -0.28
CA GLY A 30 -1.35 8.68 -1.46
C GLY A 30 -1.16 10.11 -1.95
N TRP A 31 0.09 10.45 -2.27
CA TRP A 31 0.51 11.78 -2.70
C TRP A 31 1.20 11.72 -4.06
N LEU A 32 1.00 12.75 -4.88
CA LEU A 32 1.81 13.00 -6.07
C LEU A 32 3.12 13.70 -5.68
N ALA A 33 4.08 13.73 -6.61
CA ALA A 33 5.40 14.33 -6.38
C ALA A 33 5.35 15.84 -6.10
N ASP A 34 4.27 16.52 -6.50
CA ASP A 34 4.02 17.93 -6.20
C ASP A 34 3.38 18.16 -4.82
N GLY A 35 3.14 17.09 -4.05
CA GLY A 35 2.52 17.16 -2.73
C GLY A 35 1.00 17.19 -2.74
N SER A 36 0.34 17.07 -3.90
CA SER A 36 -1.11 16.93 -3.95
C SER A 36 -1.56 15.52 -3.55
N GLU A 37 -2.59 15.42 -2.71
CA GLU A 37 -3.23 14.13 -2.38
C GLU A 37 -3.98 13.62 -3.60
N PHE A 38 -3.69 12.40 -4.06
CA PHE A 38 -4.49 11.77 -5.11
C PHE A 38 -5.59 10.88 -4.53
N ASP A 39 -5.37 10.30 -3.35
CA ASP A 39 -6.36 9.47 -2.67
C ASP A 39 -6.03 9.23 -1.19
N SER A 40 -7.06 9.15 -0.32
CA SER A 40 -6.89 8.79 1.09
C SER A 40 -8.09 8.02 1.63
N SER A 41 -7.82 6.94 2.36
CA SER A 41 -8.86 6.23 3.10
C SER A 41 -9.37 7.02 4.32
N TRP A 42 -8.53 7.90 4.88
CA TRP A 42 -8.93 8.82 5.94
C TRP A 42 -9.94 9.86 5.44
N SER A 43 -9.69 10.46 4.27
CA SER A 43 -10.63 11.39 3.61
C SER A 43 -11.98 10.73 3.30
N ARG A 44 -12.00 9.43 3.03
CA ARG A 44 -13.24 8.64 2.83
C ARG A 44 -13.92 8.18 4.12
N GLY A 45 -13.29 8.37 5.28
CA GLY A 45 -13.82 7.96 6.59
C GLY A 45 -13.94 6.46 6.81
N LYS A 46 -13.32 5.62 5.96
CA LYS A 46 -13.34 4.16 6.11
C LYS A 46 -12.05 3.50 5.61
N PRO A 47 -11.55 2.46 6.32
CA PRO A 47 -10.42 1.67 5.86
C PRO A 47 -10.65 1.08 4.47
N PHE A 48 -9.54 0.90 3.75
CA PHE A 48 -9.54 0.20 2.49
C PHE A 48 -9.33 -1.30 2.69
N GLN A 49 -10.11 -2.11 1.98
CA GLN A 49 -9.99 -3.55 1.98
C GLN A 49 -9.71 -4.05 0.58
N CYS A 50 -8.68 -4.89 0.45
CA CYS A 50 -8.32 -5.48 -0.83
C CYS A 50 -7.65 -6.84 -0.66
N VAL A 51 -7.69 -7.64 -1.73
CA VAL A 51 -6.94 -8.89 -1.83
C VAL A 51 -5.65 -8.62 -2.59
N ILE A 52 -4.51 -8.75 -1.93
CA ILE A 52 -3.19 -8.48 -2.51
C ILE A 52 -2.75 -9.60 -3.45
N GLY A 53 -1.92 -9.28 -4.45
CA GLY A 53 -1.43 -10.27 -5.40
C GLY A 53 -2.41 -10.63 -6.52
N THR A 54 -3.46 -9.82 -6.71
CA THR A 54 -4.50 -10.04 -7.72
C THR A 54 -4.44 -9.06 -8.89
N GLY A 55 -3.49 -8.10 -8.87
CA GLY A 55 -3.36 -7.06 -9.89
C GLY A 55 -4.43 -5.97 -9.79
N ARG A 56 -5.08 -5.83 -8.62
CA ARG A 56 -6.20 -4.92 -8.39
C ARG A 56 -5.84 -3.70 -7.53
N VAL A 57 -4.58 -3.60 -7.10
CA VAL A 57 -4.08 -2.45 -6.34
C VAL A 57 -2.99 -1.71 -7.12
N ILE A 58 -2.59 -0.55 -6.61
CA ILE A 58 -1.48 0.25 -7.15
C ILE A 58 -0.25 -0.64 -7.28
N LYS A 59 0.45 -0.61 -8.42
CA LYS A 59 1.57 -1.52 -8.70
C LYS A 59 2.65 -1.57 -7.62
N GLY A 60 2.95 -0.43 -6.98
CA GLY A 60 3.89 -0.39 -5.85
C GLY A 60 3.45 -1.21 -4.65
N TRP A 61 2.14 -1.32 -4.41
CA TRP A 61 1.60 -2.20 -3.37
C TRP A 61 1.77 -3.67 -3.72
N GLU A 62 1.55 -4.04 -4.98
CA GLU A 62 1.82 -5.42 -5.42
C GLU A 62 3.29 -5.76 -5.15
N GLN A 63 4.23 -4.89 -5.50
CA GLN A 63 5.66 -5.11 -5.29
C GLN A 63 6.05 -5.20 -3.81
N LEU A 64 5.46 -4.37 -2.94
CA LEU A 64 5.65 -4.43 -1.48
C LEU A 64 5.37 -5.83 -0.90
N PHE A 65 4.32 -6.49 -1.36
CA PHE A 65 3.91 -7.81 -0.85
C PHE A 65 4.56 -9.00 -1.55
N HIS A 66 5.44 -8.77 -2.53
CA HIS A 66 6.19 -9.82 -3.21
C HIS A 66 7.65 -9.91 -2.72
N MET A 67 8.04 -9.11 -1.73
CA MET A 67 9.33 -9.21 -1.01
C MET A 67 9.21 -10.15 0.19
#